data_AF-A0A7J9ZKK0-F1
#
_entry.id   AF-A0A7J9ZKK0-F1
#
_cell.length_a   1.000
_cell.length_b   1.000
_cell.length_c   1.000
_cell.angle_alpha   90.00
_cell.angle_beta   90.00
_cell.angle_gamma   90.00
#
_symmetry.space_group_name_H-M   'P 1'
#
loop_
_entity.id
_entity.type
_entity.pdbx_description
1 polymer ?
#
loop_
_entity_poly.entity_id
_entity_poly.type
_entity_poly.pdbx_seq_one_letter_code
_entity_poly.pdbx_strand_id
1 'polypeptide(L)'
;MRSAGEVLIQLARQYAFRDLAAVAAAGALPDGTRELAEVSLLCSFGQRLLDLDAEDFGVKESSGDEVADATAVPRALRSRARAARMPQTAKEEPRGALETLRPAYVLLLEAMEIRWRRRETTALVATAHIMSEYLPLLAWEPVLGHAGDPLRLHGAVAGHGSLFGSADGGSNDRACPHNGPQRAAASRSLEIGRSDGPRWRKYLDRRHSHIAGALGVCAAECHDPCTVITRLGAERNALRERCRLAAAFTDSPLVRLRHAAPVGHGFGVPSTDEVADAWERSRERLGERALGDAVLKDDGYVLPGLPSLISAVADAPIAPGTLIAEVSDTLVTTLTEN
;
A
#
# COMPACT_ATOMS: atom_id res chain seq x y z
N MET A 1 -16.31 -25.69 -28.19
CA MET A 1 -15.30 -26.12 -27.20
C MET A 1 -14.25 -25.03 -27.18
N ARG A 2 -13.91 -24.49 -26.01
CA ARG A 2 -12.74 -23.59 -25.91
C ARG A 2 -11.47 -24.43 -25.93
N SER A 3 -10.44 -24.00 -26.65
CA SER A 3 -9.13 -24.68 -26.61
C SER A 3 -8.44 -24.43 -25.25
N ALA A 4 -7.43 -25.24 -24.91
CA ALA A 4 -6.65 -25.03 -23.68
C ALA A 4 -6.00 -23.63 -23.66
N GLY A 5 -5.43 -23.19 -24.79
CA GLY A 5 -4.87 -21.85 -24.96
C GLY A 5 -5.92 -20.73 -24.77
N GLU A 6 -7.13 -20.90 -25.30
CA GLU A 6 -8.22 -19.93 -25.06
C GLU A 6 -8.59 -19.83 -23.58
N VAL A 7 -8.55 -20.93 -22.82
CA VAL A 7 -8.79 -20.91 -21.37
C VAL A 7 -7.68 -20.13 -20.66
N LEU A 8 -6.41 -20.39 -20.97
CA LEU A 8 -5.27 -19.68 -20.37
C LEU A 8 -5.32 -18.17 -20.64
N ILE A 9 -5.62 -17.77 -21.88
CA ILE A 9 -5.78 -16.35 -22.26
C ILE A 9 -6.92 -15.68 -21.47
N GLN A 10 -8.04 -16.39 -21.27
CA GLN A 10 -9.15 -15.85 -20.48
C GLN A 10 -8.78 -15.70 -19.00
N LEU A 11 -8.04 -16.65 -18.43
CA LEU A 11 -7.54 -16.56 -17.06
C LEU A 11 -6.55 -15.38 -16.90
N ALA A 12 -5.67 -15.16 -17.89
CA ALA A 12 -4.76 -14.01 -17.89
C ALA A 12 -5.54 -12.69 -17.86
N ARG A 13 -6.52 -12.51 -18.75
CA ARG A 13 -7.38 -11.31 -18.84
C ARG A 13 -8.24 -11.07 -17.60
N GLN A 14 -8.49 -12.12 -16.80
CA GLN A 14 -9.19 -12.03 -15.52
C GLN A 14 -8.25 -11.81 -14.34
N TYR A 15 -6.94 -11.70 -14.59
CA TYR A 15 -5.90 -11.60 -13.56
C TYR A 15 -5.84 -12.82 -12.62
N ALA A 16 -6.32 -13.98 -13.08
CA ALA A 16 -6.39 -15.21 -12.31
C ALA A 16 -5.04 -15.96 -12.35
N PHE A 17 -3.96 -15.31 -11.92
CA PHE A 17 -2.58 -15.81 -12.10
C PHE A 17 -2.33 -17.17 -11.45
N ARG A 18 -2.86 -17.41 -10.24
CA ARG A 18 -2.78 -18.73 -9.57
C ARG A 18 -3.44 -19.84 -10.38
N ASP A 19 -4.67 -19.58 -10.86
CA ASP A 19 -5.43 -20.57 -11.62
C ASP A 19 -4.78 -20.81 -12.99
N LEU A 20 -4.29 -19.76 -13.64
CA LEU A 20 -3.53 -19.87 -14.89
C LEU A 20 -2.29 -20.75 -14.69
N ALA A 21 -1.45 -20.47 -13.70
CA ALA A 21 -0.27 -21.27 -13.40
C ALA A 21 -0.63 -22.74 -13.11
N ALA A 22 -1.68 -22.98 -12.33
CA ALA A 22 -2.15 -24.33 -12.01
C ALA A 22 -2.63 -25.09 -13.26
N VAL A 23 -3.41 -24.44 -14.13
CA VAL A 23 -3.90 -25.06 -15.38
C VAL A 23 -2.75 -25.30 -16.36
N ALA A 24 -1.83 -24.34 -16.50
CA ALA A 24 -0.62 -24.50 -17.32
C ALA A 24 0.20 -25.72 -16.89
N ALA A 25 0.49 -25.83 -15.58
CA ALA A 25 1.26 -26.94 -15.01
C ALA A 25 0.49 -28.28 -14.98
N ALA A 26 -0.84 -28.27 -15.10
CA ALA A 26 -1.65 -29.49 -15.21
C ALA A 26 -1.67 -30.09 -16.63
N GLY A 27 -0.80 -29.61 -17.53
CA GLY A 27 -0.64 -30.13 -18.88
C GLY A 27 -1.35 -29.33 -19.97
N ALA A 28 -1.84 -28.11 -19.67
CA ALA A 28 -2.30 -27.20 -20.72
C ALA A 28 -1.14 -26.64 -21.56
N LEU A 29 0.07 -26.61 -20.98
CA LEU A 29 1.34 -26.43 -21.70
C LEU A 29 2.23 -27.68 -21.48
N PRO A 30 3.11 -28.04 -22.43
CA PRO A 30 3.96 -29.21 -22.26
C PRO A 30 5.02 -29.01 -21.16
N ASP A 31 5.25 -30.04 -20.35
CA ASP A 31 6.23 -30.01 -19.27
C ASP A 31 7.66 -29.74 -19.78
N GLY A 32 8.45 -29.03 -18.97
CA GLY A 32 9.84 -28.72 -19.28
C GLY A 32 10.04 -27.76 -20.45
N THR A 33 8.96 -27.14 -20.95
CA THR A 33 9.06 -26.11 -21.98
C THR A 33 9.43 -24.76 -21.38
N ARG A 34 10.15 -23.98 -22.19
CA ARG A 34 10.46 -22.58 -21.86
C ARG A 34 9.21 -21.73 -21.68
N GLU A 35 8.19 -21.96 -22.50
CA GLU A 35 6.91 -21.24 -22.39
C GLU A 35 6.24 -21.48 -21.02
N LEU A 36 6.18 -22.73 -20.55
CA LEU A 36 5.66 -23.04 -19.21
C LEU A 36 6.46 -22.34 -18.11
N ALA A 37 7.79 -22.26 -18.24
CA ALA A 37 8.65 -21.53 -17.31
C ALA A 37 8.37 -20.02 -17.32
N GLU A 38 8.26 -19.40 -18.49
CA GLU A 38 7.96 -17.97 -18.65
C GLU A 38 6.58 -17.62 -18.09
N VAL A 39 5.55 -18.42 -18.42
CA VAL A 39 4.19 -18.27 -17.90
C VAL A 39 4.16 -18.42 -16.37
N SER A 40 4.89 -19.40 -15.82
CA SER A 40 4.96 -19.61 -14.36
C SER A 40 5.58 -18.41 -13.64
N LEU A 41 6.69 -17.88 -14.16
CA LEU A 41 7.37 -16.70 -13.60
C LEU A 41 6.48 -15.45 -13.67
N LEU A 42 5.82 -15.21 -14.81
CA LEU A 42 4.90 -14.08 -14.97
C LEU A 42 3.68 -14.19 -14.03
N CYS A 43 3.10 -15.38 -13.90
CA CYS A 43 1.99 -15.63 -12.98
C CYS A 43 2.40 -15.41 -11.53
N SER A 44 3.56 -15.92 -11.10
CA SER A 44 4.05 -15.71 -9.75
C SER A 44 4.31 -14.23 -9.47
N PHE A 45 4.95 -13.52 -10.40
CA PHE A 45 5.18 -12.07 -10.32
C PHE A 45 3.87 -11.29 -10.21
N GLY A 46 2.89 -11.57 -11.08
CA GLY A 46 1.56 -10.94 -11.05
C GLY A 46 0.79 -11.25 -9.77
N GLN A 47 0.87 -12.48 -9.29
CA GLN A 47 0.19 -12.89 -8.06
C GLN A 47 0.76 -12.19 -6.82
N ARG A 48 2.09 -12.06 -6.71
CA ARG A 48 2.73 -11.33 -5.59
C ARG A 48 2.25 -9.87 -5.54
N LEU A 49 2.17 -9.21 -6.69
CA LEU A 49 1.63 -7.85 -6.80
C LEU A 49 0.17 -7.77 -6.33
N LEU A 50 -0.66 -8.74 -6.74
CA LEU A 50 -2.07 -8.81 -6.31
C LEU A 50 -2.23 -9.17 -4.84
N ASP A 51 -1.37 -10.00 -4.27
CA ASP A 51 -1.37 -10.34 -2.84
C ASP A 51 -0.94 -9.15 -1.97
N LEU A 52 -0.37 -8.10 -2.59
CA LEU A 52 0.14 -6.89 -1.95
C LEU A 52 1.25 -7.17 -0.94
N ASP A 53 2.03 -8.22 -1.19
CA ASP A 53 3.18 -8.56 -0.35
C ASP A 53 4.40 -7.72 -0.71
N ALA A 54 4.50 -6.55 -0.08
CA ALA A 54 5.47 -5.53 -0.42
C ALA A 54 6.94 -5.93 -0.19
N GLU A 55 7.25 -7.06 0.48
CA GLU A 55 8.63 -7.57 0.58
C GLU A 55 9.10 -8.31 -0.68
N ASP A 56 8.16 -8.77 -1.50
CA ASP A 56 8.43 -9.70 -2.60
C ASP A 56 8.40 -9.04 -3.99
N PHE A 57 8.02 -7.76 -4.08
CA PHE A 57 7.88 -7.07 -5.36
C PHE A 57 9.22 -6.97 -6.12
N GLY A 58 9.28 -7.55 -7.32
CA GLY A 58 10.48 -7.47 -8.17
C GLY A 58 11.70 -8.22 -7.65
N VAL A 59 11.50 -9.15 -6.70
CA VAL A 59 12.47 -10.20 -6.37
C VAL A 59 12.65 -11.09 -7.59
N LYS A 60 13.89 -11.47 -7.88
CA LYS A 60 14.17 -12.43 -8.96
C LYS A 60 13.74 -13.81 -8.49
N GLU A 61 12.88 -14.45 -9.26
CA GLU A 61 12.52 -15.84 -9.09
C GLU A 61 13.38 -16.71 -9.99
N SER A 62 13.38 -18.02 -9.71
CA SER A 62 14.01 -19.01 -10.57
C SER A 62 13.01 -20.11 -10.90
N SER A 63 12.86 -20.41 -12.18
CA SER A 63 12.12 -21.55 -12.72
C SER A 63 13.04 -22.75 -13.03
N GLY A 64 14.36 -22.59 -12.87
CA GLY A 64 15.36 -23.58 -13.28
C GLY A 64 15.77 -23.49 -14.76
N ASP A 65 15.19 -22.55 -15.52
CA ASP A 65 15.61 -22.21 -16.90
C ASP A 65 16.29 -20.84 -16.89
N GLU A 66 17.58 -20.80 -17.22
CA GLU A 66 18.39 -19.57 -17.11
C GLU A 66 17.90 -18.43 -18.03
N VAL A 67 17.33 -18.77 -19.19
CA VAL A 67 16.88 -17.78 -20.16
C VAL A 67 15.55 -17.20 -19.72
N ALA A 68 14.61 -18.04 -19.29
CA ALA A 68 13.35 -17.61 -18.71
C ALA A 68 13.60 -16.74 -17.46
N ASP A 69 14.47 -17.16 -16.54
CA ASP A 69 14.82 -16.41 -15.33
C ASP A 69 15.37 -15.00 -15.65
N ALA A 70 16.11 -14.87 -16.75
CA ALA A 70 16.64 -13.58 -17.19
C ALA A 70 15.58 -12.69 -17.88
N THR A 71 14.67 -13.29 -18.65
CA THR A 71 13.87 -12.57 -19.67
C THR A 71 12.37 -12.58 -19.45
N ALA A 72 11.80 -13.55 -18.75
CA ALA A 72 10.35 -13.77 -18.63
C ALA A 72 9.60 -12.54 -18.12
N VAL A 73 10.10 -11.91 -17.05
CA VAL A 73 9.51 -10.67 -16.52
C VAL A 73 10.29 -9.46 -17.04
N PRO A 74 9.70 -8.59 -17.89
CA PRO A 74 10.38 -7.41 -18.41
C PRO A 74 11.03 -6.54 -17.32
N ARG A 75 12.24 -6.03 -17.59
CA ARG A 75 12.99 -5.18 -16.65
C ARG A 75 12.20 -3.95 -16.19
N ALA A 76 11.38 -3.36 -17.07
CA ALA A 76 10.54 -2.22 -16.76
C ALA A 76 9.51 -2.55 -15.67
N LEU A 77 8.81 -3.69 -15.77
CA LEU A 77 7.86 -4.16 -14.77
C LEU A 77 8.54 -4.44 -13.43
N ARG A 78 9.69 -5.12 -13.44
CA ARG A 78 10.48 -5.36 -12.22
C ARG A 78 10.92 -4.06 -11.55
N SER A 79 11.32 -3.05 -12.33
CA SER A 79 11.75 -1.75 -11.80
C SER A 79 10.60 -0.99 -11.15
N ARG A 80 9.41 -0.99 -11.77
CA ARG A 80 8.20 -0.39 -11.21
C ARG A 80 7.74 -1.10 -9.93
N ALA A 81 7.76 -2.43 -9.92
CA ALA A 81 7.47 -3.23 -8.73
C ALA A 81 8.45 -2.90 -7.58
N ARG A 82 9.75 -2.79 -7.87
CA ARG A 82 10.76 -2.38 -6.86
C ARG A 82 10.53 -0.97 -6.30
N ALA A 83 9.99 -0.05 -7.09
CA ALA A 83 9.66 1.29 -6.59
C ALA A 83 8.51 1.28 -5.56
N ALA A 84 7.61 0.30 -5.63
CA ALA A 84 6.52 0.12 -4.66
C ALA A 84 6.89 -0.79 -3.47
N ARG A 85 8.12 -1.33 -3.45
CA ARG A 85 8.56 -2.36 -2.52
C ARG A 85 9.06 -1.78 -1.20
N MET A 86 8.80 -2.48 -0.09
CA MET A 86 9.46 -2.20 1.18
C MET A 86 10.89 -2.80 1.19
N PRO A 87 11.93 -2.04 1.54
CA PRO A 87 13.30 -2.55 1.61
C PRO A 87 13.44 -3.59 2.74
N GLN A 88 14.20 -4.65 2.49
CA GLN A 88 14.33 -5.80 3.41
C GLN A 88 15.52 -5.69 4.36
N THR A 89 16.39 -4.72 4.12
CA THR A 89 17.47 -4.37 5.06
C THR A 89 17.57 -2.87 5.19
N ALA A 90 18.12 -2.40 6.31
CA ALA A 90 18.36 -0.98 6.52
C ALA A 90 19.19 -0.35 5.40
N LYS A 91 20.12 -1.10 4.78
CA LYS A 91 21.05 -0.59 3.75
C LYS A 91 20.60 -0.82 2.32
N GLU A 92 19.42 -1.40 2.10
CA GLU A 92 18.97 -1.71 0.75
C GLU A 92 18.71 -0.43 -0.05
N GLU A 93 19.23 -0.39 -1.28
CA GLU A 93 19.00 0.67 -2.26
C GLU A 93 18.49 0.06 -3.58
N PRO A 94 17.55 0.74 -4.28
CA PRO A 94 16.86 1.97 -3.88
C PRO A 94 15.92 1.76 -2.67
N ARG A 95 15.61 2.83 -1.92
CA ARG A 95 14.74 2.81 -0.72
C ARG A 95 13.27 2.41 -0.98
N GLY A 96 12.85 2.32 -2.24
CA GLY A 96 11.50 1.87 -2.63
C GLY A 96 10.40 2.71 -1.97
N ALA A 97 9.43 2.03 -1.36
CA ALA A 97 8.28 2.64 -0.69
C ALA A 97 8.66 3.54 0.51
N LEU A 98 9.89 3.44 1.06
CA LEU A 98 10.37 4.36 2.09
C LEU A 98 10.89 5.68 1.51
N GLU A 99 11.29 5.71 0.23
CA GLU A 99 11.58 6.97 -0.47
C GLU A 99 10.29 7.74 -0.71
N THR A 100 9.26 7.05 -1.20
CA THR A 100 7.92 7.59 -1.41
C THR A 100 6.92 6.45 -1.52
N LEU A 101 5.73 6.62 -0.92
CA LEU A 101 4.64 5.66 -1.02
C LEU A 101 3.86 5.80 -2.32
N ARG A 102 4.10 6.84 -3.13
CA ARG A 102 3.31 7.11 -4.35
C ARG A 102 3.22 5.88 -5.26
N PRO A 103 4.32 5.17 -5.62
CA PRO A 103 4.21 3.96 -6.44
C PRO A 103 3.41 2.84 -5.77
N ALA A 104 3.49 2.71 -4.44
CA ALA A 104 2.69 1.75 -3.70
C ALA A 104 1.19 2.11 -3.72
N TYR A 105 0.82 3.38 -3.60
CA TYR A 105 -0.58 3.81 -3.73
C TYR A 105 -1.14 3.66 -5.15
N VAL A 106 -0.31 3.92 -6.17
CA VAL A 106 -0.65 3.63 -7.58
C VAL A 106 -0.99 2.15 -7.76
N LEU A 107 -0.17 1.25 -7.18
CA LEU A 107 -0.41 -0.19 -7.21
C LEU A 107 -1.64 -0.62 -6.38
N LEU A 108 -1.85 -0.02 -5.20
CA LEU A 108 -3.02 -0.29 -4.35
C LEU A 108 -4.33 0.07 -5.07
N LEU A 109 -4.34 1.21 -5.78
CA LEU A 109 -5.47 1.61 -6.62
C LEU A 109 -5.70 0.65 -7.78
N GLU A 110 -4.65 0.22 -8.48
CA GLU A 110 -4.80 -0.78 -9.55
C GLU A 110 -5.33 -2.12 -9.01
N ALA A 111 -4.76 -2.61 -7.90
CA ALA A 111 -5.19 -3.86 -7.27
C ALA A 111 -6.65 -3.79 -6.77
N MET A 112 -7.07 -2.65 -6.24
CA MET A 112 -8.46 -2.42 -5.82
C MET A 112 -9.43 -2.47 -6.99
N GLU A 113 -9.08 -1.89 -8.14
CA GLU A 113 -9.91 -1.96 -9.35
C GLU A 113 -10.04 -3.40 -9.86
N ILE A 114 -8.94 -4.15 -9.88
CA ILE A 114 -8.95 -5.57 -10.27
C ILE A 114 -9.82 -6.40 -9.32
N ARG A 115 -9.67 -6.21 -8.00
CA ARG A 115 -10.48 -6.89 -6.97
C ARG A 115 -11.96 -6.54 -7.08
N TRP A 116 -12.30 -5.29 -7.43
CA TRP A 116 -13.68 -4.87 -7.70
C TRP A 116 -14.27 -5.65 -8.88
N ARG A 117 -13.57 -5.68 -10.02
CA ARG A 117 -14.01 -6.42 -11.23
C ARG A 117 -14.19 -7.91 -10.97
N ARG A 118 -13.33 -8.50 -10.13
CA ARG A 118 -13.39 -9.91 -9.71
C ARG A 118 -14.40 -10.19 -8.60
N ARG A 119 -15.05 -9.16 -8.05
CA ARG A 119 -15.97 -9.25 -6.90
C ARG A 119 -15.31 -9.82 -5.63
N GLU A 120 -14.02 -9.56 -5.45
CA GLU A 120 -13.22 -10.00 -4.30
C GLU A 120 -13.28 -8.95 -3.18
N THR A 121 -14.48 -8.75 -2.63
CA THR A 121 -14.77 -7.65 -1.69
C THR A 121 -13.98 -7.71 -0.39
N THR A 122 -13.72 -8.91 0.16
CA THR A 122 -12.83 -9.07 1.34
C THR A 122 -11.44 -8.51 1.06
N ALA A 123 -10.87 -8.86 -0.09
CA ALA A 123 -9.57 -8.38 -0.50
C ALA A 123 -9.62 -6.86 -0.78
N LEU A 124 -10.65 -6.38 -1.46
CA LEU A 124 -10.83 -4.96 -1.73
C LEU A 124 -10.86 -4.11 -0.45
N VAL A 125 -11.64 -4.53 0.55
CA VAL A 125 -11.73 -3.85 1.85
C VAL A 125 -10.41 -3.94 2.62
N ALA A 126 -9.68 -5.05 2.49
CA ALA A 126 -8.31 -5.15 3.02
C ALA A 126 -7.36 -4.14 2.35
N THR A 127 -7.46 -3.93 1.04
CA THR A 127 -6.70 -2.87 0.32
C THR A 127 -7.02 -1.49 0.87
N ALA A 128 -8.31 -1.16 1.03
CA ALA A 128 -8.74 0.13 1.58
C ALA A 128 -8.18 0.35 2.99
N HIS A 129 -8.12 -0.70 3.81
CA HIS A 129 -7.51 -0.62 5.13
C HIS A 129 -6.00 -0.38 5.08
N ILE A 130 -5.25 -1.10 4.24
CA ILE A 130 -3.80 -0.87 4.06
C ILE A 130 -3.54 0.58 3.64
N MET A 131 -4.33 1.09 2.69
CA MET A 131 -4.27 2.50 2.30
C MET A 131 -4.49 3.40 3.52
N SER A 132 -5.53 3.15 4.32
CA SER A 132 -5.83 3.98 5.50
C SER A 132 -4.73 3.97 6.57
N GLU A 133 -4.03 2.85 6.77
CA GLU A 133 -2.96 2.73 7.77
C GLU A 133 -1.75 3.59 7.43
N TYR A 134 -1.39 3.67 6.14
CA TYR A 134 -0.22 4.39 5.67
C TYR A 134 -0.53 5.81 5.20
N LEU A 135 -1.80 6.22 5.14
CA LEU A 135 -2.22 7.52 4.62
C LEU A 135 -1.61 8.72 5.38
N PRO A 136 -1.41 8.64 6.72
CA PRO A 136 -0.66 9.68 7.42
C PRO A 136 0.78 9.82 6.94
N LEU A 137 1.48 8.74 6.57
CA LEU A 137 2.85 8.85 6.04
C LEU A 137 2.86 9.57 4.70
N LEU A 138 1.89 9.27 3.83
CA LEU A 138 1.72 9.98 2.56
C LEU A 138 1.41 11.47 2.78
N ALA A 139 0.64 11.82 3.82
CA ALA A 139 0.43 13.21 4.24
C ALA A 139 1.74 13.87 4.71
N TRP A 140 2.62 13.13 5.39
CA TRP A 140 3.89 13.67 5.86
C TRP A 140 4.96 13.79 4.77
N GLU A 141 4.83 13.10 3.64
CA GLU A 141 5.86 13.07 2.57
C GLU A 141 6.34 14.45 2.11
N PRO A 142 5.48 15.45 1.82
CA PRO A 142 5.95 16.78 1.40
C PRO A 142 6.77 17.51 2.46
N VAL A 143 6.60 17.17 3.74
CA VAL A 143 7.31 17.78 4.87
C VAL A 143 8.62 17.04 5.16
N LEU A 144 8.60 15.71 5.10
CA LEU A 144 9.77 14.88 5.39
C LEU A 144 10.71 14.71 4.18
N GLY A 145 10.18 14.85 2.96
CA GLY A 145 10.86 14.46 1.73
C GLY A 145 11.04 12.95 1.59
N HIS A 146 10.32 12.15 2.39
CA HIS A 146 10.32 10.69 2.36
C HIS A 146 9.10 10.10 3.08
N ALA A 147 8.84 8.81 2.88
CA ALA A 147 7.70 8.10 3.47
C ALA A 147 7.97 7.52 4.87
N GLY A 148 8.50 8.35 5.77
CA GLY A 148 8.87 7.89 7.12
C GLY A 148 9.97 6.82 7.14
N ASP A 149 10.98 6.91 6.26
CA ASP A 149 12.19 6.10 6.32
C ASP A 149 12.87 6.25 7.69
N PRO A 150 13.01 5.17 8.49
CA PRO A 150 13.65 5.21 9.80
C PRO A 150 15.08 5.77 9.77
N LEU A 151 15.81 5.62 8.67
CA LEU A 151 17.18 6.16 8.54
C LEU A 151 17.21 7.68 8.45
N ARG A 152 16.14 8.29 7.95
CA ARG A 152 16.03 9.74 7.71
C ARG A 152 15.17 10.43 8.75
N LEU A 153 14.23 9.70 9.36
CA LEU A 153 13.22 10.23 10.29
C LEU A 153 13.81 10.93 11.51
N HIS A 154 14.94 10.44 12.04
CA HIS A 154 15.56 11.00 13.23
C HIS A 154 15.83 12.51 13.10
N GLY A 155 16.31 12.98 11.95
CA GLY A 155 16.59 14.40 11.73
C GLY A 155 15.34 15.29 11.81
N ALA A 156 14.18 14.75 11.42
CA ALA A 156 12.93 15.49 11.40
C ALA A 156 12.23 15.53 12.78
N VAL A 157 12.26 14.42 13.52
CA VAL A 157 11.40 14.26 14.72
C VAL A 157 12.17 14.26 16.05
N ALA A 158 13.48 14.04 16.06
CA ALA A 158 14.27 14.07 17.29
C ALA A 158 14.75 15.50 17.64
N GLY A 159 15.50 15.63 18.74
CA GLY A 159 16.13 16.88 19.17
C GLY A 159 15.47 17.52 20.40
N HIS A 160 16.06 18.63 20.85
CA HIS A 160 15.62 19.31 22.07
C HIS A 160 14.14 19.72 22.00
N GLY A 161 13.40 19.48 23.09
CA GLY A 161 11.97 19.77 23.19
C GLY A 161 11.06 18.84 22.36
N SER A 162 11.58 17.77 21.75
CA SER A 162 10.76 16.75 21.12
C SER A 162 10.30 15.72 22.15
N LEU A 163 9.04 15.30 22.05
CA LEU A 163 8.48 14.18 22.82
C LEU A 163 8.33 12.90 21.97
N PHE A 164 8.77 12.92 20.72
CA PHE A 164 8.62 11.77 19.81
C PHE A 164 9.43 10.57 20.29
N GLY A 165 8.75 9.48 20.62
CA GLY A 165 9.41 8.29 21.16
C GLY A 165 9.95 8.43 22.59
N SER A 166 9.59 9.50 23.30
CA SER A 166 9.94 9.65 24.72
C SER A 166 9.26 8.57 25.57
N ALA A 167 10.03 7.93 26.45
CA ALA A 167 9.56 6.85 27.31
C ALA A 167 8.50 7.31 28.32
N ASP A 168 8.70 8.50 28.89
CA ASP A 168 7.86 9.04 29.96
C ASP A 168 6.55 9.65 29.44
N GLY A 169 6.40 9.77 28.11
CA GLY A 169 5.22 10.35 27.47
C GLY A 169 5.02 11.83 27.79
N GLY A 170 5.97 12.47 28.47
CA GLY A 170 5.93 13.89 28.83
C GLY A 170 7.24 14.34 29.47
N SER A 171 7.52 15.63 29.35
CA SER A 171 8.50 16.34 30.15
C SER A 171 8.02 17.78 30.32
N ASN A 172 8.26 18.39 31.49
CA ASN A 172 7.90 19.78 31.79
C ASN A 172 6.44 20.14 31.43
N ASP A 173 5.48 19.57 32.16
CA ASP A 173 4.04 19.87 32.09
C ASP A 173 3.28 19.54 30.79
N ARG A 174 3.94 18.90 29.80
CA ARG A 174 3.29 18.49 28.54
C ARG A 174 3.10 16.99 28.46
N ALA A 175 1.87 16.55 28.15
CA ALA A 175 1.55 15.15 27.91
C ALA A 175 1.44 14.88 26.40
N CYS A 176 2.29 13.98 25.89
CA CYS A 176 2.23 13.51 24.51
C CYS A 176 1.00 12.59 24.33
N PRO A 177 0.13 12.84 23.33
CA PRO A 177 -1.08 12.04 23.10
C PRO A 177 -0.80 10.66 22.48
N HIS A 178 0.45 10.34 22.10
CA HIS A 178 0.78 9.01 21.59
C HIS A 178 0.42 7.94 22.61
N ASN A 179 -0.28 6.90 22.17
CA ASN A 179 -0.55 5.73 23.01
C ASN A 179 0.69 4.82 23.17
N GLY A 180 0.60 3.78 24.01
CA GLY A 180 1.71 2.87 24.28
C GLY A 180 2.35 2.26 23.01
N PRO A 181 1.57 1.64 22.10
CA PRO A 181 2.07 1.13 20.82
C PRO A 181 2.77 2.19 19.96
N GLN A 182 2.19 3.38 19.83
CA GLN A 182 2.77 4.50 19.07
C GLN A 182 4.09 4.97 19.68
N ARG A 183 4.17 5.16 21.01
CA ARG A 183 5.42 5.55 21.69
C ARG A 183 6.52 4.51 21.50
N ALA A 184 6.18 3.23 21.65
CA ALA A 184 7.13 2.13 21.47
C ALA A 184 7.64 2.04 20.02
N ALA A 185 6.74 2.22 19.04
CA ALA A 185 7.12 2.27 17.63
C ALA A 185 8.02 3.48 17.34
N ALA A 186 7.63 4.67 17.81
CA ALA A 186 8.38 5.92 17.66
C ALA A 186 9.80 5.80 18.21
N SER A 187 9.94 5.34 19.45
CA SER A 187 11.26 5.07 20.06
C SER A 187 12.07 4.09 19.21
N ARG A 188 11.46 2.97 18.79
CA ARG A 188 12.16 1.95 18.00
C ARG A 188 12.61 2.45 16.63
N SER A 189 11.82 3.31 15.98
CA SER A 189 12.14 3.87 14.67
C SER A 189 13.44 4.67 14.67
N LEU A 190 13.80 5.28 15.80
CA LEU A 190 15.02 6.09 15.94
C LEU A 190 16.29 5.23 16.07
N GLU A 191 16.15 3.93 16.32
CA GLU A 191 17.28 3.02 16.58
C GLU A 191 17.42 1.92 15.51
N ILE A 192 16.33 1.61 14.79
CA ILE A 192 16.26 0.42 13.92
C ILE A 192 17.25 0.46 12.75
N GLY A 193 17.76 1.65 12.38
CA GLY A 193 18.73 1.81 11.29
C GLY A 193 20.04 1.04 11.44
N ARG A 194 20.38 0.60 12.66
CA ARG A 194 21.59 -0.18 12.94
C ARG A 194 21.34 -1.69 13.07
N SER A 195 20.10 -2.13 12.84
CA SER A 195 19.70 -3.52 13.05
C SER A 195 20.04 -4.43 11.85
N ASP A 196 20.05 -5.73 12.10
CA ASP A 196 20.15 -6.76 11.07
C ASP A 196 18.86 -6.88 10.25
N GLY A 197 18.94 -7.60 9.13
CA GLY A 197 17.80 -7.83 8.22
C GLY A 197 16.55 -8.38 8.93
N PRO A 198 16.64 -9.45 9.74
CA PRO A 198 15.47 -9.99 10.45
C PRO A 198 14.78 -8.98 11.39
N ARG A 199 15.53 -8.20 12.17
CA ARG A 199 14.95 -7.19 13.07
C ARG A 199 14.35 -6.03 12.29
N TRP A 200 14.98 -5.61 11.19
CA TRP A 200 14.46 -4.59 10.28
C TRP A 200 13.11 -5.00 9.70
N ARG A 201 13.01 -6.21 9.11
CA ARG A 201 11.75 -6.74 8.57
C ARG A 201 10.67 -6.83 9.63
N LYS A 202 10.98 -7.33 10.82
CA LYS A 202 10.03 -7.38 11.95
C LYS A 202 9.55 -5.99 12.38
N TYR A 203 10.38 -4.95 12.26
CA TYR A 203 9.96 -3.58 12.52
C TYR A 203 9.00 -3.08 11.44
N LEU A 204 9.32 -3.29 10.16
CA LEU A 204 8.43 -2.87 9.06
C LEU A 204 7.06 -3.56 9.16
N ASP A 205 7.06 -4.88 9.38
CA ASP A 205 5.86 -5.71 9.54
C ASP A 205 4.95 -5.26 10.68
N ARG A 206 5.52 -4.95 11.87
CA ARG A 206 4.72 -4.80 13.10
C ARG A 206 4.59 -3.39 13.64
N ARG A 207 5.44 -2.47 13.20
CA ARG A 207 5.64 -1.18 13.85
C ARG A 207 5.58 0.01 12.89
N HIS A 208 5.78 -0.17 11.60
CA HIS A 208 5.82 0.96 10.68
C HIS A 208 4.43 1.61 10.48
N SER A 209 3.36 0.82 10.43
CA SER A 209 1.99 1.37 10.47
C SER A 209 1.69 2.15 11.78
N HIS A 210 2.25 1.72 12.91
CA HIS A 210 2.16 2.49 14.16
C HIS A 210 2.92 3.83 14.09
N ILE A 211 3.99 3.94 13.29
CA ILE A 211 4.65 5.23 13.01
C ILE A 211 3.75 6.14 12.20
N ALA A 212 3.05 5.62 11.18
CA ALA A 212 2.07 6.38 10.44
C ALA A 212 1.01 6.97 11.39
N GLY A 213 0.43 6.14 12.27
CA GLY A 213 -0.50 6.59 13.30
C GLY A 213 0.10 7.65 14.24
N ALA A 214 1.32 7.45 14.73
CA ALA A 214 2.00 8.40 15.62
C ALA A 214 2.20 9.78 14.94
N LEU A 215 2.64 9.79 13.69
CA LEU A 215 2.81 11.01 12.91
C LEU A 215 1.47 11.69 12.60
N GLY A 216 0.43 10.91 12.31
CA GLY A 216 -0.95 11.41 12.19
C GLY A 216 -1.42 12.13 13.46
N VAL A 217 -1.25 11.50 14.63
CA VAL A 217 -1.60 12.09 15.94
C VAL A 217 -0.80 13.37 16.20
N CYS A 218 0.50 13.40 15.89
CA CYS A 218 1.32 14.60 16.03
C CYS A 218 0.71 15.78 15.26
N ALA A 219 0.34 15.59 14.00
CA ALA A 219 -0.15 16.65 13.14
C ALA A 219 -1.62 17.04 13.39
N ALA A 220 -2.50 16.07 13.62
CA ALA A 220 -3.95 16.28 13.64
C ALA A 220 -4.52 16.53 15.04
N GLU A 221 -4.05 15.78 16.05
CA GLU A 221 -4.71 15.63 17.35
C GLU A 221 -3.96 16.29 18.51
N CYS A 222 -2.65 16.56 18.37
CA CYS A 222 -1.85 17.13 19.45
C CYS A 222 -2.25 18.59 19.77
N HIS A 223 -2.87 18.79 20.93
CA HIS A 223 -3.32 20.10 21.41
C HIS A 223 -2.17 20.98 21.93
N ASP A 224 -1.15 20.37 22.52
CA ASP A 224 0.07 21.05 23.01
C ASP A 224 1.31 20.51 22.28
N PRO A 225 1.56 20.97 21.04
CA PRO A 225 2.61 20.43 20.18
C PRO A 225 4.01 20.65 20.73
N CYS A 226 4.80 19.59 20.75
CA CYS A 226 6.24 19.65 20.98
C CYS A 226 7.01 20.11 19.72
N THR A 227 8.35 20.15 19.81
CA THR A 227 9.15 20.70 18.71
C THR A 227 9.01 19.98 17.38
N VAL A 228 8.56 18.71 17.35
CA VAL A 228 8.23 17.98 16.10
C VAL A 228 7.31 18.80 15.20
N ILE A 229 6.30 19.45 15.79
CA ILE A 229 5.27 20.19 15.06
C ILE A 229 5.56 21.69 15.06
N THR A 230 6.04 22.25 16.17
CA THR A 230 6.27 23.71 16.25
C THR A 230 7.40 24.17 15.35
N ARG A 231 8.37 23.30 14.98
CA ARG A 231 9.46 23.63 14.05
C ARG A 231 9.03 23.76 12.59
N LEU A 232 7.83 23.30 12.22
CA LEU A 232 7.38 23.22 10.82
C LEU A 232 6.98 24.59 10.22
N GLY A 233 6.81 25.62 11.04
CA GLY A 233 6.44 26.95 10.57
C GLY A 233 5.14 26.95 9.75
N ALA A 234 5.21 27.45 8.51
CA ALA A 234 4.05 27.61 7.62
C ALA A 234 3.40 26.27 7.19
N GLU A 235 4.20 25.20 7.06
CA GLU A 235 3.74 23.87 6.61
C GLU A 235 2.77 23.20 7.58
N ARG A 236 2.76 23.65 8.85
CA ARG A 236 1.99 23.03 9.93
C ARG A 236 0.51 22.92 9.62
N ASN A 237 -0.11 23.97 9.07
CA ASN A 237 -1.55 23.98 8.84
C ASN A 237 -1.93 23.07 7.67
N ALA A 238 -1.18 23.11 6.56
CA ALA A 238 -1.43 22.24 5.41
C ALA A 238 -1.26 20.76 5.80
N LEU A 239 -0.20 20.42 6.54
CA LEU A 239 -0.01 19.07 7.07
C LEU A 239 -1.16 18.65 7.99
N ARG A 240 -1.61 19.54 8.88
CA ARG A 240 -2.73 19.26 9.80
C ARG A 240 -4.01 18.88 9.06
N GLU A 241 -4.39 19.64 8.03
CA GLU A 241 -5.59 19.32 7.27
C GLU A 241 -5.47 18.00 6.50
N ARG A 242 -4.31 17.71 5.90
CA ARG A 242 -4.05 16.43 5.22
C ARG A 242 -4.10 15.25 6.20
N CYS A 243 -3.52 15.38 7.40
CA CYS A 243 -3.59 14.33 8.43
C CYS A 243 -4.99 14.19 9.04
N ARG A 244 -5.77 15.26 9.17
CA ARG A 244 -7.18 15.19 9.61
C ARG A 244 -8.05 14.47 8.59
N LEU A 245 -7.84 14.75 7.31
CA LEU A 245 -8.53 14.04 6.23
C LEU A 245 -8.14 12.56 6.21
N ALA A 246 -6.85 12.25 6.39
CA ALA A 246 -6.38 10.87 6.53
C ALA A 246 -7.05 10.13 7.69
N ALA A 247 -7.09 10.75 8.89
CA ALA A 247 -7.76 10.18 10.05
C ALA A 247 -9.27 9.96 9.81
N ALA A 248 -9.95 10.94 9.18
CA ALA A 248 -11.34 10.80 8.82
C ALA A 248 -11.59 9.65 7.82
N PHE A 249 -10.65 9.39 6.91
CA PHE A 249 -10.73 8.24 5.99
C PHE A 249 -10.54 6.92 6.74
N THR A 250 -9.58 6.83 7.67
CA THR A 250 -9.39 5.67 8.55
C THR A 250 -10.66 5.35 9.36
N ASP A 251 -11.35 6.38 9.84
CA ASP A 251 -12.60 6.24 10.59
C ASP A 251 -13.86 6.07 9.72
N SER A 252 -13.71 6.03 8.40
CA SER A 252 -14.84 5.99 7.47
C SER A 252 -15.59 4.65 7.49
N PRO A 253 -16.89 4.64 7.12
CA PRO A 253 -17.65 3.40 6.95
C PRO A 253 -16.97 2.34 6.06
N LEU A 254 -16.31 2.74 4.97
CA LEU A 254 -15.61 1.82 4.06
C LEU A 254 -14.50 1.04 4.80
N VAL A 255 -13.63 1.73 5.54
CA VAL A 255 -12.52 1.09 6.26
C VAL A 255 -13.03 0.22 7.41
N ARG A 256 -14.13 0.62 8.05
CA ARG A 256 -14.77 -0.16 9.13
C ARG A 256 -15.35 -1.49 8.67
N LEU A 257 -15.68 -1.65 7.38
CA LEU A 257 -16.15 -2.95 6.85
C LEU A 257 -15.17 -4.09 7.15
N ARG A 258 -13.86 -3.82 7.20
CA ARG A 258 -12.85 -4.84 7.56
C ARG A 258 -13.09 -5.44 8.94
N HIS A 259 -13.53 -4.61 9.89
CA HIS A 259 -13.74 -4.98 11.29
C HIS A 259 -15.15 -5.53 11.55
N ALA A 260 -16.10 -5.30 10.64
CA ALA A 260 -17.42 -5.93 10.69
C ALA A 260 -17.37 -7.40 10.20
N ALA A 261 -16.35 -7.78 9.43
CA ALA A 261 -16.18 -9.10 8.84
C ALA A 261 -15.65 -10.27 9.71
N PRO A 262 -15.22 -10.16 11.00
CA PRO A 262 -14.66 -11.34 11.69
C PRO A 262 -15.63 -12.22 12.50
N VAL A 263 -16.61 -11.69 13.26
CA VAL A 263 -17.61 -12.49 14.03
C VAL A 263 -18.70 -11.60 14.66
N GLY A 264 -19.91 -11.59 14.10
CA GLY A 264 -21.11 -10.96 14.70
C GLY A 264 -22.32 -10.90 13.74
N HIS A 265 -23.33 -11.74 14.00
CA HIS A 265 -24.58 -11.97 13.25
C HIS A 265 -24.44 -12.12 11.72
N GLY A 266 -23.72 -13.16 11.30
CA GLY A 266 -23.66 -13.62 9.92
C GLY A 266 -22.22 -13.66 9.42
N PHE A 267 -21.79 -14.81 8.92
CA PHE A 267 -20.49 -15.04 8.30
C PHE A 267 -20.36 -14.33 6.93
N GLY A 268 -20.93 -13.14 6.80
CA GLY A 268 -21.11 -12.43 5.54
C GLY A 268 -19.84 -11.72 5.11
N VAL A 269 -19.32 -12.12 3.96
CA VAL A 269 -18.42 -11.27 3.16
C VAL A 269 -19.26 -10.13 2.58
N PRO A 270 -18.86 -8.85 2.72
CA PRO A 270 -19.65 -7.74 2.20
C PRO A 270 -19.85 -7.90 0.69
N SER A 271 -21.06 -7.68 0.21
CA SER A 271 -21.37 -7.59 -1.21
C SER A 271 -20.78 -6.32 -1.84
N THR A 272 -20.72 -6.26 -3.18
CA THR A 272 -20.29 -5.04 -3.88
C THR A 272 -21.21 -3.86 -3.59
N ASP A 273 -22.50 -4.12 -3.39
CA ASP A 273 -23.49 -3.09 -3.08
C ASP A 273 -23.25 -2.53 -1.67
N GLU A 274 -22.98 -3.40 -0.68
CA GLU A 274 -22.61 -2.96 0.67
C GLU A 274 -21.31 -2.14 0.69
N VAL A 275 -20.33 -2.49 -0.16
CA VAL A 275 -19.10 -1.70 -0.33
C VAL A 275 -19.41 -0.34 -0.96
N ALA A 276 -20.24 -0.30 -2.02
CA ALA A 276 -20.64 0.95 -2.67
C ALA A 276 -21.38 1.88 -1.71
N ASP A 277 -22.36 1.36 -0.97
CA ASP A 277 -23.13 2.10 0.03
C ASP A 277 -22.23 2.61 1.17
N ALA A 278 -21.29 1.79 1.62
CA ALA A 278 -20.32 2.21 2.63
C ALA A 278 -19.37 3.30 2.08
N TRP A 279 -18.97 3.22 0.81
CA TRP A 279 -18.19 4.26 0.18
C TRP A 279 -18.98 5.56 0.05
N GLU A 280 -20.23 5.54 -0.40
CA GLU A 280 -21.06 6.74 -0.50
C GLU A 280 -21.17 7.49 0.83
N ARG A 281 -21.51 6.78 1.92
CA ARG A 281 -21.53 7.36 3.27
C ARG A 281 -20.15 7.85 3.74
N SER A 282 -19.08 7.23 3.26
CA SER A 282 -17.71 7.69 3.52
C SER A 282 -17.45 9.01 2.79
N ARG A 283 -17.83 9.11 1.51
CA ARG A 283 -17.67 10.32 0.69
C ARG A 283 -18.40 11.51 1.29
N GLU A 284 -19.64 11.34 1.73
CA GLU A 284 -20.42 12.40 2.38
C GLU A 284 -19.67 12.99 3.59
N ARG A 285 -19.24 12.12 4.52
CA ARG A 285 -18.52 12.54 5.74
C ARG A 285 -17.15 13.15 5.46
N LEU A 286 -16.48 12.66 4.42
CA LEU A 286 -15.17 13.16 4.01
C LEU A 286 -15.29 14.51 3.29
N GLY A 287 -16.36 14.71 2.52
CA GLY A 287 -16.66 15.96 1.83
C GLY A 287 -16.87 17.15 2.77
N GLU A 288 -17.30 16.90 4.01
CA GLU A 288 -17.43 17.95 5.05
C GLU A 288 -16.09 18.43 5.63
N ARG A 289 -14.96 17.78 5.28
CA ARG A 289 -13.63 18.12 5.80
C ARG A 289 -12.93 19.15 4.93
N ALA A 290 -11.95 19.84 5.50
CA ALA A 290 -10.99 20.59 4.70
C ALA A 290 -10.28 19.65 3.71
N LEU A 291 -10.11 20.10 2.46
CA LEU A 291 -9.65 19.28 1.31
C LEU A 291 -10.61 18.14 0.90
N GLY A 292 -11.80 18.06 1.54
CA GLY A 292 -12.81 17.03 1.33
C GLY A 292 -13.44 17.05 -0.06
N ASP A 293 -13.52 18.21 -0.72
CA ASP A 293 -14.07 18.36 -2.08
C ASP A 293 -13.45 17.39 -3.10
N ALA A 294 -12.20 16.96 -2.86
CA ALA A 294 -11.53 15.97 -3.69
C ALA A 294 -12.28 14.63 -3.78
N VAL A 295 -12.89 14.17 -2.67
CA VAL A 295 -13.60 12.88 -2.62
C VAL A 295 -14.95 12.91 -3.36
N LEU A 296 -15.48 14.11 -3.60
CA LEU A 296 -16.76 14.32 -4.27
C LEU A 296 -16.63 14.29 -5.80
N LYS A 297 -15.40 14.28 -6.33
CA LYS A 297 -15.16 14.16 -7.77
C LYS A 297 -15.65 12.81 -8.30
N ASP A 298 -16.23 12.84 -9.49
CA ASP A 298 -16.48 11.65 -10.29
C ASP A 298 -15.32 11.47 -11.27
N ASP A 299 -14.29 10.75 -10.82
CA ASP A 299 -13.04 10.54 -11.57
C ASP A 299 -13.04 9.24 -12.40
N GLY A 300 -14.22 8.60 -12.56
CA GLY A 300 -14.39 7.38 -13.34
C GLY A 300 -13.80 6.12 -12.70
N TYR A 301 -13.31 6.21 -11.46
CA TYR A 301 -12.77 5.08 -10.72
C TYR A 301 -13.88 4.23 -10.09
N VAL A 302 -13.59 2.95 -9.80
CA VAL A 302 -14.58 1.99 -9.24
C VAL A 302 -15.19 2.44 -7.91
N LEU A 303 -14.45 3.23 -7.14
CA LEU A 303 -14.92 3.98 -5.97
C LEU A 303 -14.70 5.47 -6.26
N PRO A 304 -15.69 6.17 -6.85
CA PRO A 304 -15.49 7.52 -7.38
C PRO A 304 -14.92 8.47 -6.34
N GLY A 305 -13.90 9.24 -6.73
CA GLY A 305 -13.24 10.24 -5.91
C GLY A 305 -12.16 9.69 -4.97
N LEU A 306 -11.96 8.37 -4.88
CA LEU A 306 -10.91 7.79 -4.03
C LEU A 306 -9.49 8.17 -4.49
N PRO A 307 -9.10 8.04 -5.78
CA PRO A 307 -7.81 8.54 -6.26
C PRO A 307 -7.62 10.04 -5.99
N SER A 308 -8.69 10.82 -6.15
CA SER A 308 -8.70 12.26 -5.88
C SER A 308 -8.46 12.57 -4.39
N LEU A 309 -9.09 11.85 -3.48
CA LEU A 309 -8.86 11.93 -2.03
C LEU A 309 -7.40 11.64 -1.67
N ILE A 310 -6.86 10.54 -2.19
CA ILE A 310 -5.47 10.13 -1.96
C ILE A 310 -4.51 11.20 -2.48
N SER A 311 -4.77 11.74 -3.66
CA SER A 311 -3.97 12.82 -4.26
C SER A 311 -3.98 14.09 -3.40
N ALA A 312 -5.15 14.45 -2.84
CA ALA A 312 -5.28 15.60 -1.94
C ALA A 312 -4.49 15.42 -0.64
N VAL A 313 -4.48 14.21 -0.07
CA VAL A 313 -3.66 13.90 1.11
C VAL A 313 -2.16 13.91 0.77
N ALA A 314 -1.77 13.39 -0.40
CA ALA A 314 -0.39 13.32 -0.84
C ALA A 314 0.21 14.68 -1.24
N ASP A 315 -0.64 15.68 -1.47
CA ASP A 315 -0.27 16.93 -2.14
C ASP A 315 0.44 16.68 -3.49
N ALA A 316 -0.03 15.66 -4.21
CA ALA A 316 0.49 15.26 -5.51
C ALA A 316 -0.51 14.36 -6.25
N PRO A 317 -0.54 14.40 -7.59
CA PRO A 317 -1.38 13.50 -8.37
C PRO A 317 -0.99 12.03 -8.15
N ILE A 318 -1.97 11.21 -7.78
CA ILE A 318 -1.87 9.75 -7.66
C ILE A 318 -3.11 9.15 -8.32
N ALA A 319 -2.90 8.38 -9.38
CA ALA A 319 -3.94 7.71 -10.14
C ALA A 319 -3.67 6.19 -10.17
N PRO A 320 -4.66 5.36 -10.52
CA PRO A 320 -4.46 3.92 -10.70
C PRO A 320 -3.36 3.63 -11.73
N GLY A 321 -2.56 2.62 -11.43
CA GLY A 321 -1.47 2.16 -12.29
C GLY A 321 -1.91 1.17 -13.36
N THR A 322 -0.91 0.61 -14.03
CA THR A 322 -1.03 -0.40 -15.10
C THR A 322 -0.04 -1.55 -14.93
N LEU A 323 0.61 -1.66 -13.77
CA LEU A 323 1.68 -2.63 -13.56
C LEU A 323 1.16 -4.07 -13.64
N ILE A 324 0.03 -4.37 -13.01
CA ILE A 324 -0.62 -5.69 -13.04
C ILE A 324 -1.29 -5.92 -14.41
N ALA A 325 -1.88 -4.87 -14.98
CA ALA A 325 -2.42 -4.88 -16.34
C ALA A 325 -1.36 -5.31 -17.38
N GLU A 326 -0.19 -4.68 -17.35
CA GLU A 326 0.89 -4.99 -18.28
C GLU A 326 1.49 -6.40 -18.06
N VAL A 327 1.46 -6.94 -16.83
CA VAL A 327 1.81 -8.36 -16.58
C VAL A 327 0.81 -9.29 -17.27
N SER A 328 -0.49 -9.02 -17.14
CA SER A 328 -1.54 -9.76 -17.84
C SER A 328 -1.37 -9.66 -19.36
N ASP A 329 -1.10 -8.48 -19.90
CA ASP A 329 -0.89 -8.29 -21.35
C ASP A 329 0.35 -9.03 -21.85
N THR A 330 1.42 -9.06 -21.04
CA THR A 330 2.62 -9.85 -21.34
C THR A 330 2.28 -11.35 -21.39
N LEU A 331 1.50 -11.86 -20.41
CA LEU A 331 1.03 -13.25 -20.40
C LEU A 331 0.20 -13.59 -21.64
N VAL A 332 -0.75 -12.72 -22.01
CA VAL A 332 -1.58 -12.93 -23.21
C VAL A 332 -0.72 -12.98 -24.47
N THR A 333 0.27 -12.11 -24.58
CA THR A 333 1.23 -12.11 -25.70
C THR A 333 2.01 -13.42 -25.74
N THR A 334 2.62 -13.83 -24.63
CA THR A 334 3.37 -15.10 -24.53
C THR A 334 2.53 -16.31 -24.93
N LEU A 335 1.25 -16.34 -24.55
CA LEU A 335 0.32 -17.44 -24.87
C LEU A 335 -0.26 -17.39 -26.30
N THR A 336 -0.04 -16.31 -27.05
CA THR A 336 -0.57 -16.13 -28.41
C THR A 336 0.53 -16.25 -29.48
N GLU A 337 1.78 -15.94 -29.12
CA GLU A 337 2.93 -15.96 -30.03
C GLU A 337 3.60 -17.34 -30.17
N ASN A 338 3.18 -18.34 -29.38
CA ASN A 338 3.63 -19.73 -29.43
C ASN A 338 2.50 -20.70 -29.85
#